data_AF-A0A212EXK1-F1
#
_entry.id   AF-A0A212EXK1-F1
#
_cell.length_a   1.000
_cell.length_b   1.000
_cell.length_c   1.000
_cell.angle_alpha   90.00
_cell.angle_beta   90.00
_cell.angle_gamma   90.00
#
_symmetry.space_group_name_H-M   'P 1'
#
loop_
_entity.id
_entity.type
_entity.pdbx_description
1 polymer ?
#
loop_
_entity_poly.entity_id
_entity_poly.type
_entity_poly.pdbx_seq_one_letter_code
_entity_poly.pdbx_strand_id
1 'polypeptide(L)'
;MVPGASSQIRPPVECRPIKIPPNPCCPRFHQANWRKYKLLFFLVCLPLILIQCFNTCGHKTPDKGECRDFEYMRLRFKKYPWRDGIQTFFHNERVNHVPGECTPPPLDCD
;
A
#
# COMPACT_ATOMS: atom_id res chain seq x y z
N MET A 1 -15.16 -21.44 -77.36
CA MET A 1 -14.93 -20.00 -77.14
C MET A 1 -16.13 -19.43 -76.40
N VAL A 2 -15.95 -19.05 -75.14
CA VAL A 2 -16.88 -18.20 -74.39
C VAL A 2 -16.02 -17.07 -73.83
N PRO A 3 -16.19 -15.81 -74.29
CA PRO A 3 -15.44 -14.71 -73.71
C PRO A 3 -16.03 -14.39 -72.33
N GLY A 4 -15.32 -14.81 -71.27
CA GLY A 4 -15.62 -14.44 -69.89
C GLY A 4 -15.34 -12.96 -69.69
N ALA A 5 -16.36 -12.12 -69.90
CA ALA A 5 -16.31 -10.71 -69.56
C ALA A 5 -16.30 -10.57 -68.03
N SER A 6 -15.11 -10.44 -67.45
CA SER A 6 -14.91 -9.98 -66.07
C SER A 6 -15.22 -8.48 -66.01
N SER A 7 -16.51 -8.15 -65.95
CA SER A 7 -16.95 -6.78 -65.67
C SER A 7 -16.60 -6.45 -64.23
N GLN A 8 -15.46 -5.78 -64.03
CA GLN A 8 -15.22 -5.00 -62.82
C GLN A 8 -16.37 -3.99 -62.70
N ILE A 9 -17.29 -4.23 -61.76
CA ILE A 9 -18.34 -3.27 -61.41
C ILE A 9 -17.63 -2.07 -60.79
N ARG A 10 -17.39 -1.03 -61.60
CA ARG A 10 -16.85 0.23 -61.08
C ARG A 10 -17.96 0.87 -60.25
N PRO A 11 -17.68 1.31 -59.02
CA PRO A 11 -18.68 2.05 -58.26
C PRO A 11 -19.09 3.30 -59.05
N PRO A 12 -20.36 3.73 -58.98
CA PRO A 12 -20.82 4.93 -59.66
C PRO A 12 -19.98 6.14 -59.21
N VAL A 13 -19.79 7.10 -60.11
CA VAL A 13 -18.89 8.27 -59.95
C VAL A 13 -19.25 9.14 -58.73
N GLU A 14 -20.44 8.96 -58.18
CA GLU A 14 -20.98 9.65 -57.01
C GLU A 14 -20.51 9.03 -55.67
N CYS A 15 -19.99 7.80 -55.68
CA CYS A 15 -19.45 7.14 -54.50
C CYS A 15 -18.07 7.69 -54.15
N ARG A 16 -17.99 8.65 -53.23
CA ARG A 16 -16.73 9.00 -52.56
C ARG A 16 -16.43 7.99 -51.44
N PRO A 17 -15.18 7.55 -51.26
CA PRO A 17 -14.82 6.70 -50.12
C PRO A 17 -15.08 7.47 -48.83
N ILE A 18 -16.06 7.01 -48.05
CA ILE A 18 -16.31 7.53 -46.70
C ILE A 18 -15.13 7.08 -45.82
N LYS A 19 -14.61 7.97 -44.97
CA LYS A 19 -13.63 7.57 -43.96
C LYS A 19 -14.31 6.56 -43.03
N ILE A 20 -13.83 5.32 -43.07
CA ILE A 20 -14.29 4.25 -42.19
C ILE A 20 -14.12 4.74 -40.73
N PRO A 21 -15.16 4.68 -39.88
CA PRO A 21 -15.05 5.09 -38.49
C PRO A 21 -13.98 4.24 -37.78
N PRO A 22 -13.21 4.83 -36.85
CA PRO A 22 -12.16 4.09 -36.15
C PRO A 22 -12.76 2.90 -35.41
N ASN A 23 -12.11 1.73 -35.54
CA ASN A 23 -12.54 0.52 -34.85
C ASN A 23 -12.49 0.75 -33.32
N PRO A 24 -13.63 0.69 -32.61
CA PRO A 24 -13.68 0.90 -31.16
C PRO A 24 -12.92 -0.18 -30.37
N CYS A 25 -12.62 -1.32 -30.99
CA CYS A 25 -11.86 -2.42 -30.40
C CYS A 25 -10.34 -2.26 -30.54
N CYS A 26 -9.85 -1.17 -31.13
CA CYS A 26 -8.41 -0.90 -31.16
C CYS A 26 -7.95 -0.40 -29.78
N PRO A 27 -7.05 -1.12 -29.07
CA PRO A 27 -6.57 -0.68 -27.78
C PRO A 27 -5.83 0.64 -27.93
N ARG A 28 -6.39 1.69 -27.34
CA ARG A 28 -5.79 3.02 -27.34
C ARG A 28 -4.72 3.05 -26.26
N PHE A 29 -3.46 2.82 -26.65
CA PHE A 29 -2.33 2.96 -25.74
C PHE A 29 -2.25 4.42 -25.28
N HIS A 30 -2.67 4.69 -24.05
CA HIS A 30 -2.36 5.96 -23.40
C HIS A 30 -0.83 6.04 -23.29
N GLN A 31 -0.24 7.09 -23.86
CA GLN A 31 1.16 7.41 -23.67
C GLN A 31 1.40 7.69 -22.18
N ALA A 32 1.78 6.65 -21.44
CA ALA A 32 2.09 6.77 -20.03
C ALA A 32 3.26 7.73 -19.89
N ASN A 33 3.01 8.90 -19.30
CA ASN A 33 3.99 9.97 -19.16
C ASN A 33 4.98 9.66 -18.04
N TRP A 34 5.77 8.58 -18.17
CA TRP A 34 6.71 8.10 -17.16
C TRP A 34 7.69 9.20 -16.69
N ARG A 35 8.06 10.13 -17.59
CA ARG A 35 8.90 11.28 -17.27
C ARG A 35 8.24 12.23 -16.26
N LYS A 36 6.92 12.43 -16.34
CA LYS A 36 6.16 13.26 -15.37
C LYS A 36 6.15 12.60 -13.99
N TYR A 37 5.89 11.29 -13.92
CA TYR A 37 5.93 10.56 -12.65
C TYR A 37 7.34 10.48 -12.05
N LYS A 38 8.37 10.33 -12.90
CA LYS A 38 9.77 10.42 -12.46
C LYS A 38 10.06 11.78 -11.83
N LEU A 39 9.65 12.87 -12.49
CA LEU A 39 9.84 14.22 -11.96
C LEU A 39 9.08 14.45 -10.65
N LEU A 40 7.82 14.03 -10.57
CA LEU A 40 7.02 14.10 -9.34
C LEU A 40 7.67 13.33 -8.19
N PHE A 41 8.22 12.14 -8.46
CA PHE A 41 8.91 11.36 -7.44
C PHE A 41 10.12 12.12 -6.86
N PHE A 42 10.98 12.66 -7.73
CA PHE A 42 12.19 13.37 -7.28
C PHE A 42 11.89 14.73 -6.65
N LEU A 43 10.93 15.50 -7.17
CA LEU A 43 10.65 16.86 -6.69
C LEU A 43 9.62 16.92 -5.56
N VAL A 44 8.81 15.87 -5.37
CA VAL A 44 7.72 15.89 -4.37
C VAL A 44 7.89 14.73 -3.38
N CYS A 45 7.94 13.48 -3.85
CA CYS A 45 7.97 12.33 -2.94
C CYS A 45 9.25 12.30 -2.09
N LEU A 46 10.42 12.49 -2.69
CA LEU A 46 11.69 12.50 -1.95
C LEU A 46 11.76 13.61 -0.88
N PRO A 47 11.46 14.90 -1.16
CA PRO A 47 11.50 15.91 -0.10
C PRO A 47 10.48 15.64 1.00
N LEU A 48 9.29 15.12 0.68
CA LEU A 48 8.31 14.73 1.70
C LEU A 48 8.83 13.61 2.61
N ILE A 49 9.49 12.59 2.04
CA ILE A 49 10.12 11.52 2.81
C ILE A 49 11.21 12.10 3.71
N LEU A 50 12.06 12.99 3.20
CA LEU A 50 13.11 13.63 4.00
C LEU A 50 12.54 14.43 5.16
N ILE A 51 11.51 15.25 4.93
CA ILE A 51 10.84 16.03 5.99
C ILE A 51 10.28 15.09 7.06
N GLN A 52 9.61 13.99 6.66
CA GLN A 52 9.07 13.01 7.61
C GLN A 52 10.19 12.30 8.38
N CYS A 53 11.28 11.90 7.71
CA CYS A 53 12.44 11.31 8.35
C CYS A 53 12.99 12.24 9.44
N PHE A 54 13.25 13.51 9.12
CA PHE A 54 13.73 14.49 10.09
C PHE A 54 12.77 14.67 11.26
N ASN A 55 11.46 14.74 11.01
CA ASN A 55 10.45 14.81 12.06
C ASN A 55 10.53 13.60 13.00
N THR A 56 10.62 12.39 12.44
CA THR A 56 10.65 11.15 13.24
C THR A 56 11.95 10.91 13.98
N CYS A 57 13.09 11.41 13.48
CA CYS A 57 14.40 11.23 14.12
C CYS A 57 14.47 11.83 15.54
N GLY A 58 13.61 12.80 15.87
CA GLY A 58 13.56 13.42 17.20
C GLY A 58 12.79 12.62 18.26
N HIS A 59 12.05 11.58 17.87
CA HIS A 59 11.25 10.80 18.82
C HIS A 59 12.16 9.92 19.69
N LYS A 60 12.27 10.28 20.98
CA LYS A 60 12.84 9.41 22.00
C LYS A 60 11.82 8.32 22.35
N THR A 61 12.30 7.10 22.57
CA THR A 61 11.45 6.06 23.14
C THR A 61 11.03 6.48 24.54
N PRO A 62 9.73 6.40 24.89
CA PRO A 62 9.29 6.68 26.24
C PRO A 62 9.94 5.71 27.22
N ASP A 63 10.21 6.19 28.43
CA ASP A 63 10.68 5.34 29.53
C ASP A 63 9.52 4.50 30.08
N LYS A 64 9.90 3.47 30.84
CA LYS A 64 8.98 2.52 31.46
C LYS A 64 8.07 3.24 32.46
N GLY A 65 6.85 3.55 32.01
CA GLY A 65 5.88 4.32 32.79
C GLY A 65 5.26 3.53 33.94
N GLU A 66 4.36 4.19 34.68
CA GLU A 66 3.53 3.52 35.68
C GLU A 66 2.67 2.45 35.01
N CYS A 67 2.72 1.23 35.54
CA CYS A 67 2.02 0.11 34.95
C CYS A 67 0.97 -0.44 35.90
N ARG A 68 -0.24 -0.61 35.35
CA ARG A 68 -1.33 -1.34 36.00
C ARG A 68 -1.53 -2.70 35.35
N ASP A 69 -1.78 -3.71 36.18
CA ASP A 69 -2.02 -5.08 35.73
C ASP A 69 -3.51 -5.34 35.60
N PHE A 70 -4.03 -5.13 34.39
CA PHE A 70 -5.42 -5.45 34.07
C PHE A 70 -5.51 -6.91 33.62
N GLU A 71 -6.60 -7.59 33.97
CA GLU A 71 -6.81 -9.02 33.68
C GLU A 71 -6.71 -9.36 32.19
N TYR A 72 -7.11 -8.45 31.31
CA TYR A 72 -7.04 -8.61 29.86
C TYR A 72 -5.66 -8.27 29.26
N MET A 73 -4.74 -7.70 30.04
CA MET A 73 -3.39 -7.38 29.58
C MET A 73 -2.39 -8.46 29.96
N ARG A 74 -1.34 -8.59 29.13
CA ARG A 74 -0.21 -9.52 29.37
C ARG A 74 -0.63 -10.97 29.64
N LEU A 75 -1.80 -11.36 29.16
CA LEU A 75 -2.36 -12.69 29.35
C LEU A 75 -1.40 -13.78 28.89
N ARG A 76 -1.29 -14.84 29.70
CA ARG A 76 -0.44 -16.01 29.44
C ARG A 76 -1.20 -17.28 29.77
N PHE A 77 -1.73 -17.95 28.74
CA PHE A 77 -2.30 -19.30 28.87
C PHE A 77 -1.25 -20.40 28.73
N LYS A 78 -0.21 -20.14 27.93
CA LYS A 78 0.92 -21.03 27.69
C LYS A 78 2.19 -20.19 27.54
N LYS A 79 3.32 -20.74 27.99
CA LYS A 79 4.64 -20.14 27.78
C LYS A 79 4.99 -20.08 26.29
N TYR A 80 5.73 -19.06 25.89
CA TYR A 80 6.24 -18.95 24.52
C TYR A 80 7.28 -20.02 24.20
N PRO A 81 7.42 -20.45 22.94
CA PRO A 81 8.35 -21.52 22.54
C PRO A 81 9.82 -21.06 22.39
N TRP A 82 10.20 -19.87 22.87
CA TRP A 82 11.55 -19.32 22.77
C TRP A 82 12.07 -18.84 24.11
N ARG A 83 13.41 -18.88 24.27
CA ARG A 83 14.14 -18.41 25.44
C ARG A 83 13.48 -18.88 26.74
N ASP A 84 13.06 -17.96 27.62
CA ASP A 84 12.48 -18.28 28.93
C ASP A 84 10.95 -18.47 28.89
N GLY A 85 10.33 -18.26 27.73
CA GLY A 85 8.89 -18.41 27.53
C GLY A 85 8.01 -17.32 28.14
N ILE A 86 8.60 -16.28 28.73
CA ILE A 86 7.89 -15.16 29.39
C ILE A 86 7.77 -13.94 28.46
N GLN A 87 8.89 -13.61 27.81
CA GLN A 87 9.03 -12.44 26.94
C GLN A 87 8.38 -12.66 25.57
N THR A 88 7.74 -11.62 25.05
CA THR A 88 7.19 -11.60 23.68
C THR A 88 8.30 -11.69 22.64
N PHE A 89 7.95 -12.01 21.39
CA PHE A 89 8.94 -12.17 20.32
C PHE A 89 9.74 -10.88 20.05
N PHE A 90 9.07 -9.73 20.03
CA PHE A 90 9.69 -8.39 20.02
C PHE A 90 9.53 -7.73 21.39
N HIS A 91 10.21 -8.26 22.41
CA HIS A 91 10.20 -7.67 23.75
C HIS A 91 11.19 -6.51 23.84
N ASN A 92 10.71 -5.34 24.28
CA ASN A 92 11.54 -4.18 24.58
C ASN A 92 11.49 -3.91 26.08
N GLU A 93 12.60 -4.17 26.77
CA GLU A 93 12.72 -4.05 28.24
C GLU A 93 12.42 -2.64 28.77
N ARG A 94 12.63 -1.62 27.94
CA ARG A 94 12.38 -0.21 28.29
C ARG A 94 10.90 0.17 28.32
N VAL A 95 10.02 -0.57 27.66
CA VAL A 95 8.60 -0.17 27.49
C VAL A 95 7.61 -1.28 27.84
N ASN A 96 7.99 -2.54 27.63
CA ASN A 96 7.09 -3.67 27.82
C ASN A 96 7.29 -4.25 29.22
N HIS A 97 6.26 -4.18 30.06
CA HIS A 97 6.24 -4.84 31.36
C HIS A 97 5.89 -6.33 31.21
N VAL A 98 6.48 -7.17 32.07
CA VAL A 98 6.14 -8.59 32.16
C VAL A 98 4.95 -8.81 33.10
N PRO A 99 4.22 -9.93 33.00
CA PRO A 99 3.14 -10.25 33.94
C PRO A 99 3.67 -10.27 35.38
N GLY A 100 2.96 -9.64 36.32
CA GLY A 100 3.35 -9.59 37.74
C GLY A 100 4.36 -8.49 38.12
N GLU A 101 4.83 -7.69 37.17
CA GLU A 101 5.69 -6.52 37.45
C GLU A 101 4.88 -5.26 37.86
N CYS A 102 3.58 -5.26 37.56
CA CYS A 102 2.73 -4.08 37.65
C CYS A 102 1.81 -4.13 38.87
N THR A 103 1.33 -2.97 39.33
CA THR A 103 0.37 -2.90 40.43
C THR A 103 -1.05 -3.23 39.95
N PRO A 104 -1.90 -3.89 40.75
CA PRO A 104 -3.29 -4.07 40.37
C PRO A 104 -3.99 -2.71 40.23
N PRO A 105 -4.97 -2.56 39.32
CA PRO A 105 -5.75 -1.34 39.22
C PRO A 105 -6.51 -1.08 40.54
N PRO A 106 -6.77 0.19 40.89
CA PRO A 106 -7.67 0.53 41.98
C PRO A 106 -9.01 -0.16 41.74
N LEU A 107 -9.52 -0.82 42.78
CA LEU A 107 -10.87 -1.36 42.76
C LEU A 107 -11.81 -0.20 43.10
N ASP A 108 -12.64 0.20 42.13
CA ASP A 108 -13.77 1.08 42.41
C ASP A 108 -14.85 0.20 43.07
N CYS A 109 -14.91 0.25 44.39
CA CYS A 109 -16.00 -0.35 45.17
C CYS A 109 -17.09 0.71 45.33
N ASP A 110 -18.19 0.56 44.59
CA ASP A 110 -19.45 1.29 44.84
C ASP A 110 -20.17 0.77 46.11
#